data_AF-A0A7V7JK25-F1
#
_entry.id   AF-A0A7V7JK25-F1
#
_cell.length_a   1.000
_cell.length_b   1.000
_cell.length_c   1.000
_cell.angle_alpha   90.00
_cell.angle_beta   90.00
_cell.angle_gamma   90.00
#
_symmetry.space_group_name_H-M   'P 1'
#
loop_
_entity.id
_entity.type
_entity.pdbx_description
1 polymer ?
#
loop_
_entity_poly.entity_id
_entity_poly.type
_entity_poly.pdbx_seq_one_letter_code
_entity_poly.pdbx_strand_id
1 'polypeptide(L)'
;MTPRIIDSLGAARIVNIVGPRQVGKSTTVEHQVPIAEYLTMDDDALRAAIDLDPHAVLAEHAERHKHSGKPVAIDEVQRVPAITLALKRIVDNNRTHGQFLLTGSSNIFSGRKAIDSLAGRVRTLTLSPFSAAEIVMARPCLLLDAVTEHPGGVPVHALPAAVPYSRTEAIDLMVRGGFPEIRGLADRERRSRYMDYLNSIIEKDVPPVADIRKTTELRRFLLQLGARTAQELSISAMCDAVGVNWRTMSDWYDVMSQLGIVRHLPAWSSSQAKREIKASKIHLMDTGCATAIRNETAVSFAPSADPTALGAILETFVFVELDKSLPLVNDSWELYHWRRKDHEVDIIAEAPGNRLALFEMKASTTVSASDFAHMDRFFAGPASGYTGTAFVVYLGDRLLPFGPRKIALPLSIFWSYR
;
A
#
# COMPACT_ATOMS: atom_id res chain seq x y z
N MET A 1 11.80 -4.85 -3.94
CA MET A 1 11.85 -3.47 -4.52
C MET A 1 13.03 -3.28 -5.48
N THR A 2 14.26 -3.60 -5.10
CA THR A 2 15.50 -3.26 -5.81
C THR A 2 15.54 -3.61 -7.31
N PRO A 3 15.13 -4.83 -7.75
CA PRO A 3 15.08 -5.12 -9.20
C PRO A 3 14.20 -4.14 -9.97
N ARG A 4 13.04 -3.78 -9.42
CA ARG A 4 12.13 -2.82 -10.05
C ARG A 4 12.71 -1.42 -10.14
N ILE A 5 13.53 -1.00 -9.17
CA ILE A 5 14.24 0.29 -9.25
C ILE A 5 15.22 0.25 -10.42
N ILE A 6 16.02 -0.81 -10.52
CA ILE A 6 17.02 -0.99 -11.58
C ILE A 6 16.34 -1.05 -12.96
N ASP A 7 15.28 -1.85 -13.11
CA ASP A 7 14.50 -1.93 -14.36
C ASP A 7 13.89 -0.58 -14.73
N SER A 8 13.41 0.17 -13.72
CA SER A 8 12.85 1.51 -13.93
C SER A 8 13.91 2.53 -14.35
N LEU A 9 15.12 2.45 -13.80
CA LEU A 9 16.25 3.30 -14.20
C LEU A 9 16.68 2.99 -15.64
N GLY A 10 16.49 1.77 -16.13
CA GLY A 10 16.71 1.40 -17.53
C GLY A 10 15.64 1.93 -18.50
N ALA A 11 14.45 2.32 -18.00
CA ALA A 11 13.30 2.68 -18.82
C ALA A 11 12.85 4.15 -18.68
N ALA A 12 13.29 4.85 -17.62
CA ALA A 12 12.92 6.23 -17.33
C ALA A 12 14.16 7.08 -17.09
N ARG A 13 14.06 8.39 -17.35
CA ARG A 13 15.16 9.34 -17.08
C ARG A 13 15.29 9.63 -15.60
N ILE A 14 14.16 9.64 -14.91
CA ILE A 14 14.04 9.87 -13.48
C ILE A 14 13.23 8.75 -12.88
N VAL A 15 13.72 8.13 -11.81
CA VAL A 15 12.93 7.24 -10.98
C VAL A 15 12.65 7.95 -9.66
N ASN A 16 11.39 7.98 -9.24
CA ASN A 16 10.96 8.62 -8.00
C ASN A 16 10.38 7.56 -7.06
N ILE A 17 10.99 7.37 -5.89
CA ILE A 17 10.53 6.44 -4.87
C ILE A 17 9.77 7.24 -3.81
N VAL A 18 8.47 7.00 -3.73
CA VAL A 18 7.59 7.63 -2.75
C VAL A 18 7.13 6.61 -1.73
N GLY A 19 6.77 7.07 -0.55
CA GLY A 19 6.17 6.21 0.46
C GLY A 19 6.37 6.79 1.86
N PRO A 20 5.73 6.20 2.87
CA PRO A 20 5.71 6.78 4.20
C PRO A 20 7.12 6.95 4.80
N ARG A 21 7.29 7.84 5.77
CA ARG A 21 8.57 7.98 6.50
C ARG A 21 8.95 6.65 7.18
N GLN A 22 10.24 6.37 7.35
CA GLN A 22 10.74 5.18 8.06
C GLN A 22 10.43 3.81 7.44
N VAL A 23 9.98 3.75 6.17
CA VAL A 23 9.81 2.48 5.43
C VAL A 23 11.11 1.96 4.77
N GLY A 24 12.25 2.62 4.99
CA GLY A 24 13.55 2.19 4.46
C GLY A 24 13.91 2.73 3.07
N LYS A 25 13.32 3.86 2.63
CA LYS A 25 13.61 4.50 1.33
C LYS A 25 15.10 4.85 1.17
N SER A 26 15.62 5.68 2.08
CA SER A 26 17.02 6.14 2.07
C SER A 26 17.99 4.97 2.12
N THR A 27 17.77 4.02 3.04
CA THR A 27 18.57 2.78 3.14
C THR A 27 18.56 1.95 1.85
N THR A 28 17.41 1.83 1.18
CA THR A 28 17.31 1.10 -0.10
C THR A 28 18.15 1.78 -1.18
N VAL A 29 18.02 3.10 -1.32
CA VAL A 29 18.76 3.87 -2.34
C VAL A 29 20.25 3.88 -2.06
N GLU A 30 20.65 4.12 -0.82
CA GLU A 30 22.05 4.28 -0.43
C GLU A 30 22.83 2.97 -0.44
N HIS A 31 22.20 1.84 -0.08
CA HIS A 31 22.93 0.59 0.14
C HIS A 31 22.58 -0.53 -0.84
N GLN A 32 21.45 -0.43 -1.56
CA GLN A 32 21.00 -1.51 -2.46
C GLN A 32 20.96 -1.12 -3.92
N VAL A 33 21.06 0.18 -4.24
CA VAL A 33 21.06 0.66 -5.63
C VAL A 33 22.46 1.18 -5.97
N PRO A 34 23.05 0.79 -7.11
CA PRO A 34 24.31 1.37 -7.56
C PRO A 34 24.09 2.82 -8.01
N ILE A 35 24.40 3.77 -7.15
CA ILE A 35 24.29 5.22 -7.40
C ILE A 35 25.67 5.84 -7.70
N ALA A 36 25.68 6.98 -8.40
CA ALA A 36 26.90 7.74 -8.68
C ALA A 36 27.27 8.65 -7.51
N GLU A 37 26.25 9.26 -6.90
CA GLU A 37 26.36 10.25 -5.85
C GLU A 37 25.06 10.27 -5.04
N TYR A 38 25.15 10.57 -3.75
CA TYR A 38 24.01 10.69 -2.84
C TYR A 38 23.92 12.12 -2.30
N LEU A 39 22.79 12.78 -2.57
CA LEU A 39 22.49 14.14 -2.15
C LEU A 39 21.27 14.12 -1.22
N THR A 40 21.36 14.76 -0.05
CA THR A 40 20.24 14.82 0.91
C THR A 40 19.76 16.25 1.12
N MET A 41 18.44 16.47 1.08
CA MET A 41 17.83 17.78 1.37
C MET A 41 17.72 18.06 2.88
N ASP A 42 18.24 17.16 3.72
CA ASP A 42 18.50 17.44 5.14
C ASP A 42 19.82 18.19 5.35
N ASP A 43 20.72 18.24 4.37
CA ASP A 43 21.89 19.13 4.39
C ASP A 43 21.43 20.57 4.10
N ASP A 44 21.52 21.43 5.13
CA ASP A 44 21.08 22.82 5.05
C ASP A 44 21.90 23.66 4.04
N ALA A 45 23.18 23.36 3.85
CA ALA A 45 24.02 24.09 2.92
C ALA A 45 23.69 23.72 1.47
N LEU A 46 23.54 22.42 1.20
CA LEU A 46 23.12 21.95 -0.11
C LEU A 46 21.70 22.45 -0.44
N ARG A 47 20.77 22.35 0.54
CA ARG A 47 19.40 22.85 0.36
C ARG A 47 19.38 24.34 0.03
N ALA A 48 20.13 25.16 0.76
CA ALA A 48 20.22 26.60 0.50
C ALA A 48 20.80 26.91 -0.89
N ALA A 49 21.79 26.14 -1.36
CA ALA A 49 22.34 26.29 -2.70
C ALA A 49 21.31 25.94 -3.79
N ILE A 50 20.57 24.84 -3.61
CA ILE A 50 19.51 24.44 -4.54
C ILE A 50 18.35 25.44 -4.51
N ASP A 51 17.97 25.99 -3.36
CA ASP A 51 16.91 27.01 -3.27
C ASP A 51 17.28 28.29 -4.05
N LEU A 52 18.56 28.63 -4.13
CA LEU A 52 19.05 29.80 -4.88
C LEU A 52 19.02 29.58 -6.40
N ASP A 53 19.58 28.46 -6.89
CA ASP A 53 19.52 28.07 -8.31
C ASP A 53 19.48 26.54 -8.45
N PRO A 54 18.28 25.93 -8.48
CA PRO A 54 18.16 24.48 -8.53
C PRO A 54 18.74 23.90 -9.83
N HIS A 55 18.72 24.66 -10.93
CA HIS A 55 19.21 24.17 -12.21
C HIS A 55 20.72 24.14 -12.26
N ALA A 56 21.40 25.22 -11.83
CA ALA A 56 22.85 25.28 -11.84
C ALA A 56 23.47 24.14 -11.03
N VAL A 57 23.00 23.95 -9.79
CA VAL A 57 23.49 22.89 -8.90
C VAL A 57 23.26 21.51 -9.51
N LEU A 58 22.01 21.18 -9.85
CA LEU A 58 21.69 19.84 -10.35
C LEU A 58 22.33 19.51 -11.71
N ALA A 59 22.48 20.51 -12.59
CA ALA A 59 23.15 20.31 -13.88
C ALA A 59 24.64 20.00 -13.68
N GLU A 60 25.30 20.61 -12.71
CA GLU A 60 26.69 20.32 -12.38
C GLU A 60 26.86 18.86 -11.91
N HIS A 61 26.02 18.41 -10.98
CA HIS A 61 26.03 17.02 -10.50
C HIS A 61 25.72 16.03 -11.64
N ALA A 62 24.74 16.33 -12.50
CA ALA A 62 24.40 15.51 -13.64
C ALA A 62 25.53 15.40 -14.67
N GLU A 63 26.19 16.50 -15.02
CA GLU A 63 27.31 16.51 -15.96
C GLU A 63 28.54 15.79 -15.40
N ARG A 64 28.85 15.97 -14.11
CA ARG A 64 29.95 15.27 -13.43
C ARG A 64 29.82 13.75 -13.52
N HIS A 65 28.58 13.24 -13.45
CA HIS A 65 28.30 11.81 -13.40
C HIS A 65 27.68 11.23 -14.70
N LYS A 66 27.63 12.03 -15.78
CA LYS A 66 26.99 11.68 -17.05
C LYS A 66 27.46 10.37 -17.68
N HIS A 67 28.74 10.04 -17.54
CA HIS A 67 29.36 8.84 -18.12
C HIS A 67 29.46 7.67 -17.12
N SER A 68 28.97 7.83 -15.89
CA SER A 68 29.06 6.79 -14.85
C SER A 68 28.11 5.61 -15.10
N GLY A 69 27.06 5.82 -15.91
CA GLY A 69 25.97 4.86 -16.08
C GLY A 69 25.12 4.65 -14.82
N LYS A 70 25.28 5.50 -13.78
CA LYS A 70 24.58 5.43 -12.50
C LYS A 70 23.85 6.75 -12.23
N PRO A 71 22.70 6.72 -11.52
CA PRO A 71 21.95 7.93 -11.22
C PRO A 71 22.61 8.76 -10.10
N VAL A 72 22.35 10.06 -10.13
CA VAL A 72 22.49 10.92 -8.95
C VAL A 72 21.25 10.73 -8.08
N ALA A 73 21.45 10.29 -6.83
CA ALA A 73 20.37 10.10 -5.87
C ALA A 73 20.08 11.39 -5.10
N ILE A 74 18.80 11.74 -4.94
CA ILE A 74 18.36 12.95 -4.22
C ILE A 74 17.29 12.56 -3.20
N ASP A 75 17.61 12.66 -1.91
CA ASP A 75 16.74 12.29 -0.80
C ASP A 75 15.96 13.47 -0.20
N GLU A 76 14.77 13.17 0.34
CA GLU A 76 13.80 14.12 0.88
C GLU A 76 13.45 15.25 -0.11
N VAL A 77 13.27 14.91 -1.39
CA VAL A 77 13.05 15.85 -2.51
C VAL A 77 11.86 16.81 -2.29
N GLN A 78 10.87 16.41 -1.47
CA GLN A 78 9.73 17.24 -1.07
C GLN A 78 10.10 18.48 -0.27
N ARG A 79 11.32 18.55 0.29
CA ARG A 79 11.82 19.74 0.98
C ARG A 79 12.14 20.89 0.02
N VAL A 80 12.34 20.62 -1.27
CA VAL A 80 12.62 21.64 -2.29
C VAL A 80 11.71 21.47 -3.51
N PRO A 81 10.44 21.91 -3.45
CA PRO A 81 9.48 21.70 -4.56
C PRO A 81 9.92 22.31 -5.91
N ALA A 82 10.75 23.35 -5.88
CA ALA A 82 11.28 24.03 -7.08
C ALA A 82 12.17 23.12 -7.96
N ILE A 83 12.68 22.03 -7.41
CA ILE A 83 13.58 21.08 -8.09
C ILE A 83 12.95 20.42 -9.32
N THR A 84 11.61 20.29 -9.34
CA THR A 84 10.86 19.65 -10.43
C THR A 84 11.13 20.30 -11.80
N LEU A 85 11.16 21.64 -11.88
CA LEU A 85 11.41 22.37 -13.12
C LEU A 85 12.87 22.27 -13.56
N ALA A 86 13.82 22.24 -12.62
CA ALA A 86 15.24 22.06 -12.92
C ALA A 86 15.52 20.68 -13.50
N LEU A 87 15.01 19.62 -12.84
CA LEU A 87 15.12 18.25 -13.31
C LEU A 87 14.56 18.11 -14.72
N LYS A 88 13.40 18.70 -15.01
CA LYS A 88 12.82 18.73 -16.36
C LYS A 88 13.79 19.28 -17.39
N ARG A 89 14.35 20.47 -17.14
CA ARG A 89 15.27 21.15 -18.07
C ARG A 89 16.49 20.26 -18.38
N ILE A 90 17.06 19.63 -17.36
CA ILE A 90 18.23 18.76 -17.50
C ILE A 90 17.89 17.53 -18.35
N VAL A 91 16.82 16.80 -18.00
CA VAL A 91 16.47 15.56 -18.70
C VAL A 91 15.81 15.78 -20.06
N ASP A 92 15.44 17.02 -20.41
CA ASP A 92 15.02 17.39 -21.76
C ASP A 92 16.21 17.58 -22.70
N ASN A 93 17.32 18.13 -22.19
CA ASN A 93 18.56 18.32 -22.94
C ASN A 93 19.37 17.03 -23.07
N ASN A 94 19.24 16.11 -22.11
CA ASN A 94 19.86 14.80 -22.16
C ASN A 94 18.78 13.71 -22.00
N ARG A 95 18.59 12.88 -23.04
CA ARG A 95 17.54 11.86 -23.05
C ARG A 95 17.97 10.51 -22.49
N THR A 96 19.19 10.37 -21.95
CA THR A 96 19.66 9.12 -21.34
C THR A 96 18.77 8.71 -20.18
N HIS A 97 18.54 7.40 -20.04
CA HIS A 97 17.79 6.86 -18.91
C HIS A 97 18.66 6.82 -17.64
N GLY A 98 18.02 6.73 -16.48
CA GLY A 98 18.69 6.54 -15.19
C GLY A 98 19.56 7.71 -14.74
N GLN A 99 19.22 8.95 -15.09
CA GLN A 99 19.99 10.13 -14.68
C GLN A 99 19.79 10.47 -13.20
N PHE A 100 18.55 10.35 -12.71
CA PHE A 100 18.20 10.72 -11.34
C PHE A 100 17.38 9.65 -10.65
N LEU A 101 17.64 9.48 -9.36
CA LEU A 101 16.87 8.64 -8.45
C LEU A 101 16.43 9.49 -7.25
N LEU A 102 15.13 9.72 -7.11
CA LEU A 102 14.57 10.60 -6.08
C LEU A 102 13.91 9.78 -4.98
N THR A 103 13.94 10.26 -3.75
CA THR A 103 13.14 9.73 -2.64
C THR A 103 12.37 10.82 -1.93
N GLY A 104 11.17 10.49 -1.43
CA GLY A 104 10.37 11.40 -0.64
C GLY A 104 9.17 10.79 0.07
N SER A 105 8.63 11.47 1.09
CA SER A 105 7.43 11.01 1.81
C SER A 105 6.14 11.14 0.99
N SER A 106 6.11 12.07 0.04
CA SER A 106 4.98 12.33 -0.85
C SER A 106 5.46 12.48 -2.30
N ASN A 107 4.55 12.27 -3.24
CA ASN A 107 4.85 12.44 -4.65
C ASN A 107 4.86 13.93 -5.04
N ILE A 108 6.04 14.54 -5.16
CA ILE A 108 6.21 15.94 -5.62
C ILE A 108 5.69 16.20 -7.04
N PHE A 109 5.41 15.14 -7.81
CA PHE A 109 4.88 15.23 -9.17
C PHE A 109 3.35 15.09 -9.25
N SER A 110 2.64 15.02 -8.12
CA SER A 110 1.17 14.85 -8.10
C SER A 110 0.38 16.13 -8.40
N GLY A 111 1.01 17.31 -8.30
CA GLY A 111 0.36 18.59 -8.60
C GLY A 111 0.16 18.83 -10.10
N ARG A 112 -0.96 19.45 -10.50
CA ARG A 112 -1.30 19.74 -11.92
C ARG A 112 -0.15 20.37 -12.73
N LYS A 113 0.58 21.32 -12.13
CA LYS A 113 1.73 21.99 -12.78
C LYS A 113 2.96 21.06 -12.97
N ALA A 114 3.13 20.04 -12.13
CA ALA A 114 4.24 19.11 -12.19
C ALA A 114 3.97 17.97 -13.19
N ILE A 115 2.71 17.49 -13.26
CA ILE A 115 2.26 16.44 -14.19
C ILE A 115 2.52 16.83 -15.65
N ASP A 116 2.12 18.04 -16.08
CA ASP A 116 2.34 18.55 -17.45
C ASP A 116 3.83 18.69 -17.82
N SER A 117 4.69 18.78 -16.80
CA SER A 117 6.10 19.11 -16.98
C SER A 117 6.99 17.87 -17.19
N LEU A 118 6.63 16.72 -16.59
CA LEU A 118 7.49 15.54 -16.50
C LEU A 118 6.82 14.22 -16.94
N ALA A 119 5.60 14.28 -17.48
CA ALA A 119 4.92 13.14 -18.08
C ALA A 119 5.83 12.41 -19.08
N GLY A 120 5.91 11.07 -18.95
CA GLY A 120 6.74 10.19 -19.77
C GLY A 120 8.25 10.19 -19.46
N ARG A 121 8.74 11.02 -18.53
CA ARG A 121 10.17 11.10 -18.15
C ARG A 121 10.45 10.50 -16.78
N VAL A 122 9.47 10.59 -15.90
CA VAL A 122 9.53 10.11 -14.52
C VAL A 122 8.76 8.80 -14.42
N ARG A 123 9.35 7.82 -13.75
CA ARG A 123 8.64 6.64 -13.24
C ARG A 123 8.57 6.70 -11.72
N THR A 124 7.36 6.76 -11.19
CA THR A 124 7.15 6.75 -9.73
C THR A 124 6.91 5.33 -9.24
N LEU A 125 7.64 4.93 -8.20
CA LEU A 125 7.51 3.66 -7.49
C LEU A 125 7.09 3.95 -6.04
N THR A 126 6.17 3.17 -5.50
CA THR A 126 5.77 3.27 -4.09
C THR A 126 6.49 2.21 -3.27
N LEU A 127 7.17 2.62 -2.20
CA LEU A 127 7.72 1.74 -1.18
C LEU A 127 6.79 1.72 0.03
N SER A 128 6.22 0.56 0.31
CA SER A 128 5.37 0.29 1.47
C SER A 128 6.20 -0.26 2.63
N PRO A 129 5.65 -0.30 3.86
CA PRO A 129 6.21 -1.14 4.93
C PRO A 129 6.34 -2.59 4.46
N PHE A 130 7.21 -3.38 5.11
CA PHE A 130 7.49 -4.74 4.69
C PHE A 130 6.21 -5.58 4.53
N SER A 131 6.17 -6.34 3.44
CA SER A 131 5.23 -7.45 3.24
C SER A 131 5.54 -8.60 4.20
N ALA A 132 4.56 -9.48 4.41
CA ALA A 132 4.74 -10.74 5.13
C ALA A 132 5.90 -11.56 4.54
N ALA A 133 5.99 -11.60 3.20
CA ALA A 133 7.08 -12.25 2.49
C ALA A 133 8.45 -11.65 2.81
N GLU A 134 8.60 -10.32 2.79
CA GLU A 134 9.86 -9.66 3.13
C GLU A 134 10.28 -9.91 4.58
N ILE A 135 9.32 -9.94 5.50
CA ILE A 135 9.57 -10.19 6.93
C ILE A 135 10.19 -11.57 7.17
N VAL A 136 9.71 -12.59 6.45
CA VAL A 136 10.21 -13.97 6.58
C VAL A 136 11.21 -14.35 5.50
N MET A 137 11.69 -13.37 4.71
CA MET A 137 12.64 -13.55 3.62
C MET A 137 12.17 -14.55 2.54
N ALA A 138 10.86 -14.60 2.29
CA ALA A 138 10.24 -15.35 1.19
C ALA A 138 10.21 -14.53 -0.10
N ARG A 139 9.91 -15.19 -1.22
CA ARG A 139 9.61 -14.48 -2.48
C ARG A 139 8.25 -13.79 -2.39
N PRO A 140 8.01 -12.75 -3.20
CA PRO A 140 6.71 -12.10 -3.25
C PRO A 140 5.56 -13.06 -3.54
N CYS A 141 4.38 -12.75 -3.01
CA CYS A 141 3.15 -13.49 -3.29
C CYS A 141 2.72 -13.27 -4.74
N LEU A 142 2.61 -14.35 -5.52
CA LEU A 142 2.15 -14.33 -6.92
C LEU A 142 0.78 -15.02 -7.08
N LEU A 143 -0.06 -14.94 -6.05
CA LEU A 143 -1.36 -15.62 -6.03
C LEU A 143 -2.27 -15.22 -7.20
N LEU A 144 -2.23 -13.95 -7.61
CA LEU A 144 -3.04 -13.47 -8.73
C LEU A 144 -2.52 -13.96 -10.09
N ASP A 145 -1.23 -14.25 -10.23
CA ASP A 145 -0.69 -14.89 -11.45
C ASP A 145 -1.24 -16.31 -11.61
N ALA A 146 -1.37 -17.07 -10.51
CA ALA A 146 -2.00 -18.39 -10.57
C ALA A 146 -3.45 -18.30 -11.09
N VAL A 147 -4.21 -17.25 -10.72
CA VAL A 147 -5.56 -17.01 -11.24
C VAL A 147 -5.51 -16.66 -12.73
N THR A 148 -4.49 -15.92 -13.16
CA THR A 148 -4.25 -15.61 -14.58
C THR A 148 -3.99 -16.86 -15.41
N GLU A 149 -3.14 -17.76 -14.90
CA GLU A 149 -2.78 -19.02 -15.55
C GLU A 149 -3.94 -20.04 -15.57
N HIS A 150 -4.85 -19.94 -14.59
CA HIS A 150 -5.97 -20.86 -14.42
C HIS A 150 -7.33 -20.13 -14.35
N PRO A 151 -7.81 -19.52 -15.46
CA PRO A 151 -9.06 -18.75 -15.48
C PRO A 151 -10.29 -19.60 -15.12
N GLY A 152 -10.26 -20.91 -15.40
CA GLY A 152 -11.32 -21.86 -15.04
C GLY A 152 -11.38 -22.24 -13.55
N GLY A 153 -10.45 -21.71 -12.73
CA GLY A 153 -10.30 -22.04 -11.32
C GLY A 153 -8.90 -22.56 -11.04
N VAL A 154 -8.20 -21.93 -10.08
CA VAL A 154 -6.88 -22.36 -9.65
C VAL A 154 -7.00 -23.75 -9.01
N PRO A 155 -6.24 -24.75 -9.47
CA PRO A 155 -6.14 -26.01 -8.75
C PRO A 155 -5.18 -25.86 -7.57
N VAL A 156 -5.47 -26.52 -6.44
CA VAL A 156 -4.66 -26.40 -5.21
C VAL A 156 -3.17 -26.75 -5.44
N HIS A 157 -2.88 -27.70 -6.32
CA HIS A 157 -1.50 -28.11 -6.62
C HIS A 157 -0.70 -27.08 -7.46
N ALA A 158 -1.35 -26.07 -8.04
CA ALA A 158 -0.67 -24.96 -8.71
C ALA A 158 -0.21 -23.87 -7.72
N LEU A 159 -0.67 -23.93 -6.46
CA LEU A 159 -0.24 -23.02 -5.41
C LEU A 159 0.97 -23.61 -4.66
N PRO A 160 1.87 -22.77 -4.11
CA PRO A 160 2.96 -23.25 -3.28
C PRO A 160 2.44 -23.94 -2.03
N ALA A 161 3.20 -24.90 -1.51
CA ALA A 161 2.88 -25.52 -0.23
C ALA A 161 2.84 -24.47 0.88
N ALA A 162 1.74 -24.45 1.65
CA ALA A 162 1.56 -23.50 2.75
C ALA A 162 2.66 -23.68 3.80
N VAL A 163 3.31 -22.58 4.18
CA VAL A 163 4.24 -22.56 5.30
C VAL A 163 3.45 -22.78 6.61
N PRO A 164 3.81 -23.76 7.44
CA PRO A 164 3.15 -23.98 8.73
C PRO A 164 3.30 -22.76 9.64
N TYR A 165 2.21 -22.41 10.33
CA TYR A 165 2.17 -21.37 11.35
C TYR A 165 1.01 -21.64 12.31
N SER A 166 1.08 -21.06 13.50
CA SER A 166 0.00 -21.05 14.48
C SER A 166 -0.84 -19.79 14.38
N ARG A 167 -2.11 -19.86 14.82
CA ARG A 167 -2.97 -18.68 14.95
C ARG A 167 -2.28 -17.52 15.68
N THR A 168 -1.56 -17.83 16.75
CA THR A 168 -0.84 -16.83 17.56
C THR A 168 0.24 -16.13 16.77
N GLU A 169 1.04 -16.86 15.98
CA GLU A 169 2.08 -16.26 15.12
C GLU A 169 1.49 -15.35 14.04
N ALA A 170 0.34 -15.72 13.46
CA ALA A 170 -0.35 -14.83 12.51
C ALA A 170 -0.87 -13.55 13.18
N ILE A 171 -1.44 -13.66 14.38
CA ILE A 171 -1.88 -12.48 15.14
C ILE A 171 -0.69 -11.59 15.48
N ASP A 172 0.43 -12.16 15.95
CA ASP A 172 1.65 -11.43 16.26
C ASP A 172 2.21 -10.72 15.00
N LEU A 173 2.23 -11.40 13.85
CA LEU A 173 2.62 -10.82 12.56
C LEU A 173 1.77 -9.59 12.21
N MET A 174 0.45 -9.69 12.34
CA MET A 174 -0.48 -8.59 12.04
C MET A 174 -0.33 -7.41 13.01
N VAL A 175 -0.26 -7.68 14.32
CA VAL A 175 -0.13 -6.63 15.36
C VAL A 175 1.22 -5.91 15.29
N ARG A 176 2.27 -6.59 14.82
CA ARG A 176 3.59 -5.96 14.65
C ARG A 176 3.64 -4.97 13.49
N GLY A 177 2.73 -5.06 12.53
CA GLY A 177 2.77 -4.26 11.29
C GLY A 177 3.99 -4.60 10.44
N GLY A 178 4.34 -3.72 9.49
CA GLY A 178 5.42 -3.89 8.51
C GLY A 178 6.59 -2.92 8.67
N PHE A 179 6.53 -1.93 9.57
CA PHE A 179 7.58 -0.92 9.69
C PHE A 179 8.90 -1.53 10.21
N PRO A 180 10.03 -1.40 9.47
CA PRO A 180 11.28 -2.09 9.78
C PRO A 180 11.81 -1.85 11.19
N GLU A 181 11.87 -0.59 11.63
CA GLU A 181 12.42 -0.20 12.93
C GLU A 181 11.43 -0.42 14.08
N ILE A 182 10.13 -0.46 13.80
CA ILE A 182 9.07 -0.50 14.82
C ILE A 182 8.68 -1.94 15.18
N ARG A 183 8.61 -2.84 14.19
CA ARG A 183 8.11 -4.22 14.36
C ARG A 183 8.86 -5.05 15.40
N GLY A 184 10.16 -4.78 15.57
CA GLY A 184 11.05 -5.53 16.45
C GLY A 184 10.93 -5.15 17.93
N LEU A 185 10.24 -4.05 18.22
CA LEU A 185 10.11 -3.52 19.57
C LEU A 185 9.11 -4.33 20.41
N ALA A 186 9.27 -4.26 21.74
CA ALA A 186 8.34 -4.82 22.70
C ALA A 186 6.97 -4.11 22.64
N ASP A 187 5.88 -4.79 22.96
CA ASP A 187 4.50 -4.33 22.71
C ASP A 187 4.20 -2.88 23.13
N ARG A 188 4.56 -2.51 24.37
CA ARG A 188 4.34 -1.14 24.87
C ARG A 188 5.12 -0.10 24.08
N GLU A 189 6.40 -0.37 23.82
CA GLU A 189 7.27 0.53 23.08
C GLU A 189 6.86 0.60 21.60
N ARG A 190 6.61 -0.55 20.97
CA ARG A 190 6.12 -0.68 19.58
C ARG A 190 4.89 0.19 19.37
N ARG A 191 3.93 0.08 20.27
CA ARG A 191 2.68 0.86 20.22
C ARG A 191 2.93 2.35 20.43
N SER A 192 3.83 2.73 21.34
CA SER A 192 4.26 4.14 21.48
C SER A 192 4.89 4.67 20.20
N ARG A 193 5.81 3.91 19.59
CA ARG A 193 6.49 4.31 18.36
C ARG A 193 5.55 4.44 17.17
N TYR A 194 4.55 3.57 17.03
CA TYR A 194 3.51 3.76 16.01
C TYR A 194 2.71 5.04 16.23
N MET A 195 2.38 5.39 17.48
CA MET A 195 1.70 6.64 17.78
C MET A 195 2.60 7.86 17.51
N ASP A 196 3.88 7.80 17.86
CA ASP A 196 4.87 8.86 17.58
C ASP A 196 5.02 9.08 16.07
N TYR A 197 5.09 7.99 15.30
CA TYR A 197 5.10 8.02 13.84
C TYR A 197 3.86 8.73 13.28
N LEU A 198 2.66 8.33 13.72
CA LEU A 198 1.40 8.95 13.28
C LEU A 198 1.32 10.44 13.67
N ASN A 199 1.77 10.81 14.86
CA ASN A 199 1.84 12.20 15.28
C ASN A 199 2.83 13.00 14.42
N SER A 200 3.97 12.40 14.05
CA SER A 200 4.96 13.07 13.20
C SER A 200 4.41 13.41 11.82
N ILE A 201 3.51 12.59 11.27
CA ILE A 201 2.81 12.86 10.01
C ILE A 201 1.90 14.09 10.15
N ILE A 202 1.12 14.14 11.23
CA ILE A 202 0.24 15.28 11.56
C ILE A 202 1.04 16.56 11.68
N GLU A 203 2.21 16.51 12.32
CA GLU A 203 3.01 17.69 12.65
C GLU A 203 3.88 18.17 11.49
N LYS A 204 4.37 17.27 10.63
CA LYS A 204 5.40 17.59 9.63
C LYS A 204 4.94 17.47 8.19
N ASP A 205 4.14 16.45 7.86
CA ASP A 205 3.83 16.11 6.46
C ASP A 205 2.50 16.70 5.98
N VAL A 206 1.56 16.89 6.91
CA VAL A 206 0.21 17.38 6.61
C VAL A 206 0.13 18.92 6.50
N PRO A 207 0.76 19.73 7.37
CA PRO A 207 0.66 21.20 7.31
C PRO A 207 1.16 21.87 6.01
N PRO A 208 2.20 21.37 5.31
CA PRO A 208 2.60 21.94 4.03
C PRO A 208 1.57 21.78 2.90
N VAL A 209 0.61 20.85 3.05
CA VAL A 209 -0.33 20.47 1.99
C VAL A 209 -1.74 21.02 2.23
N ALA A 210 -2.06 21.41 3.46
CA ALA A 210 -3.33 22.03 3.80
C ALA A 210 -3.15 23.04 4.94
N ASP A 211 -3.86 24.17 4.91
CA ASP A 211 -3.85 25.23 5.94
C ASP A 211 -4.46 24.71 7.25
N ILE A 212 -3.71 23.86 7.95
CA ILE A 212 -4.19 23.08 9.08
C ILE A 212 -3.72 23.75 10.36
N ARG A 213 -4.63 24.55 10.92
CA ARG A 213 -4.53 25.09 12.29
C ARG A 213 -5.24 24.21 13.33
N LYS A 214 -5.70 23.03 12.94
CA LYS A 214 -6.62 22.14 13.67
C LYS A 214 -6.01 20.78 14.04
N THR A 215 -4.89 20.80 14.76
CA THR A 215 -4.13 19.58 15.14
C THR A 215 -4.96 18.60 15.97
N THR A 216 -5.84 19.09 16.84
CA THR A 216 -6.71 18.25 17.68
C THR A 216 -7.70 17.46 16.85
N GLU A 217 -8.36 18.11 15.89
CA GLU A 217 -9.32 17.49 14.98
C GLU A 217 -8.62 16.54 14.01
N LEU A 218 -7.42 16.88 13.53
CA LEU A 218 -6.63 15.99 12.68
C LEU A 218 -6.22 14.70 13.43
N ARG A 219 -5.87 14.82 14.72
CA ARG A 219 -5.65 13.65 15.58
C ARG A 219 -6.92 12.82 15.74
N ARG A 220 -8.08 13.46 15.97
CA ARG A 220 -9.38 12.74 16.02
C ARG A 220 -9.66 12.02 14.71
N PHE A 221 -9.39 12.66 13.57
CA PHE A 221 -9.55 12.06 12.25
C PHE A 221 -8.70 10.79 12.10
N LEU A 222 -7.40 10.82 12.44
CA LEU A 222 -6.56 9.61 12.42
C LEU A 222 -7.11 8.49 13.31
N LEU A 223 -7.56 8.83 14.52
CA LEU A 223 -8.18 7.84 15.41
C LEU A 223 -9.45 7.23 14.80
N GLN A 224 -10.28 8.05 14.14
CA GLN A 224 -11.50 7.58 13.47
C GLN A 224 -11.19 6.72 12.23
N LEU A 225 -10.10 6.96 11.52
CA LEU A 225 -9.63 6.11 10.42
C LEU A 225 -9.22 4.72 10.93
N GLY A 226 -8.41 4.65 11.99
CA GLY A 226 -8.02 3.35 12.55
C GLY A 226 -9.18 2.56 13.14
N ALA A 227 -10.15 3.23 13.75
CA ALA A 227 -11.37 2.58 14.24
C ALA A 227 -12.24 1.99 13.12
N ARG A 228 -12.14 2.51 11.88
CA ARG A 228 -12.96 2.14 10.72
C ARG A 228 -12.18 1.44 9.60
N THR A 229 -10.98 0.92 9.87
CA THR A 229 -10.29 0.09 8.89
C THR A 229 -11.18 -1.10 8.49
N ALA A 230 -11.19 -1.45 7.21
CA ALA A 230 -12.08 -2.43 6.59
C ALA A 230 -13.59 -2.08 6.59
N GLN A 231 -13.97 -0.83 6.87
CA GLN A 231 -15.38 -0.39 6.83
C GLN A 231 -15.65 0.59 5.69
N GLU A 232 -16.88 0.58 5.16
CA GLU A 232 -17.36 1.59 4.22
C GLU A 232 -17.38 2.97 4.88
N LEU A 233 -16.75 3.96 4.24
CA LEU A 233 -16.70 5.32 4.78
C LEU A 233 -17.90 6.15 4.34
N SER A 234 -18.62 6.68 5.33
CA SER A 234 -19.45 7.88 5.15
C SER A 234 -18.65 9.12 5.52
N ILE A 235 -18.27 9.91 4.52
CA ILE A 235 -17.54 11.18 4.75
C ILE A 235 -18.42 12.14 5.59
N SER A 236 -19.75 12.12 5.42
CA SER A 236 -20.67 12.93 6.25
C SER A 236 -20.56 12.52 7.73
N ALA A 237 -20.64 11.22 8.02
CA ALA A 237 -20.51 10.73 9.41
C ALA A 237 -19.12 11.03 9.98
N MET A 238 -18.08 11.02 9.13
CA MET A 238 -16.73 11.40 9.53
C MET A 238 -16.61 12.90 9.85
N CYS A 239 -17.25 13.76 9.06
CA CYS A 239 -17.33 15.20 9.32
C CYS A 239 -17.97 15.47 10.68
N ASP A 240 -19.08 14.80 10.99
CA ASP A 240 -19.79 14.93 12.27
C ASP A 240 -18.94 14.43 13.44
N ALA A 241 -18.30 13.27 13.30
CA ALA A 241 -17.47 12.68 14.34
C ALA A 241 -16.20 13.50 14.66
N VAL A 242 -15.64 14.17 13.64
CA VAL A 242 -14.40 14.95 13.78
C VAL A 242 -14.68 16.42 14.11
N GLY A 243 -15.80 16.97 13.66
CA GLY A 243 -16.17 18.37 13.83
C GLY A 243 -15.61 19.31 12.76
N VAL A 244 -15.54 18.86 11.50
CA VAL A 244 -15.03 19.66 10.37
C VAL A 244 -15.99 19.61 9.17
N ASN A 245 -15.86 20.55 8.24
CA ASN A 245 -16.67 20.55 7.02
C ASN A 245 -16.17 19.53 5.99
N TRP A 246 -17.01 19.25 4.99
CA TRP A 246 -16.71 18.32 3.90
C TRP A 246 -15.39 18.61 3.18
N ARG A 247 -15.12 19.87 2.85
CA ARG A 247 -13.93 20.26 2.09
C ARG A 247 -12.66 19.93 2.88
N THR A 248 -12.62 20.33 4.14
CA THR A 248 -11.50 20.00 5.05
C THR A 248 -11.33 18.49 5.20
N MET A 249 -12.42 17.73 5.34
CA MET A 249 -12.36 16.27 5.44
C MET A 249 -11.81 15.63 4.16
N SER A 250 -12.27 16.09 3.00
CA SER A 250 -11.79 15.62 1.69
C SER A 250 -10.30 15.92 1.52
N ASP A 251 -9.87 17.15 1.83
CA ASP A 251 -8.47 17.56 1.72
C ASP A 251 -7.58 16.68 2.64
N TRP A 252 -7.98 16.47 3.90
CA TRP A 252 -7.22 15.61 4.83
C TRP A 252 -7.15 14.17 4.37
N TYR A 253 -8.25 13.67 3.84
CA TYR A 253 -8.30 12.32 3.31
C TYR A 253 -7.34 12.16 2.11
N ASP A 254 -7.38 13.09 1.16
CA ASP A 254 -6.50 13.09 -0.01
C ASP A 254 -5.03 13.15 0.39
N VAL A 255 -4.68 13.95 1.40
CA VAL A 255 -3.31 14.00 1.94
C VAL A 255 -2.91 12.65 2.55
N MET A 256 -3.76 12.03 3.38
CA MET A 256 -3.44 10.72 3.98
C MET A 256 -3.28 9.61 2.93
N SER A 257 -4.06 9.68 1.84
CA SER A 257 -3.95 8.78 0.69
C SER A 257 -2.62 8.99 -0.06
N GLN A 258 -2.25 10.25 -0.31
CA GLN A 258 -0.99 10.60 -0.98
C GLN A 258 0.25 10.23 -0.16
N LEU A 259 0.17 10.31 1.16
CA LEU A 259 1.23 9.88 2.09
C LEU A 259 1.29 8.35 2.24
N GLY A 260 0.36 7.61 1.65
CA GLY A 260 0.29 6.15 1.73
C GLY A 260 -0.14 5.64 3.09
N ILE A 261 -0.82 6.45 3.91
CA ILE A 261 -1.30 6.06 5.24
C ILE A 261 -2.62 5.30 5.14
N VAL A 262 -3.51 5.74 4.25
CA VAL A 262 -4.78 5.10 3.97
C VAL A 262 -4.92 4.79 2.49
N ARG A 263 -5.74 3.81 2.16
CA ARG A 263 -6.17 3.54 0.79
C ARG A 263 -7.65 3.21 0.74
N HIS A 264 -8.28 3.60 -0.37
CA HIS A 264 -9.64 3.20 -0.67
C HIS A 264 -9.65 1.83 -1.33
N LEU A 265 -10.63 1.03 -0.93
CA LEU A 265 -11.09 -0.10 -1.69
C LEU A 265 -12.45 0.30 -2.30
N PRO A 266 -12.51 0.61 -3.62
CA PRO A 266 -13.74 1.06 -4.27
C PRO A 266 -14.76 -0.08 -4.38
N ALA A 267 -16.05 0.26 -4.49
CA ALA A 267 -17.08 -0.74 -4.68
C ALA A 267 -17.13 -1.24 -6.13
N TRP A 268 -17.27 -2.54 -6.29
CA TRP A 268 -17.40 -3.20 -7.57
C TRP A 268 -18.79 -3.00 -8.18
N SER A 269 -18.82 -2.86 -9.51
CA SER A 269 -20.03 -2.89 -10.33
C SER A 269 -19.66 -3.31 -11.75
N SER A 270 -20.52 -4.02 -12.46
CA SER A 270 -20.32 -4.27 -13.90
C SER A 270 -20.31 -2.99 -14.76
N SER A 271 -20.81 -1.86 -14.22
CA SER A 271 -20.73 -0.55 -14.87
C SER A 271 -19.66 0.30 -14.20
N GLN A 272 -18.64 0.71 -14.95
CA GLN A 272 -17.57 1.57 -14.46
C GLN A 272 -18.09 2.88 -13.84
N ALA A 273 -19.04 3.55 -14.49
CA ALA A 273 -19.67 4.78 -13.96
C ALA A 273 -20.40 4.57 -12.62
N LYS A 274 -20.91 3.37 -12.34
CA LYS A 274 -21.55 3.06 -11.05
C LYS A 274 -20.54 2.74 -9.94
N ARG A 275 -19.29 2.40 -10.29
CA ARG A 275 -18.22 2.15 -9.31
C ARG A 275 -17.84 3.45 -8.59
N GLU A 276 -17.79 4.56 -9.33
CA GLU A 276 -17.38 5.88 -8.81
C GLU A 276 -18.33 6.49 -7.78
N ILE A 277 -19.62 6.10 -7.79
CA ILE A 277 -20.67 6.70 -6.96
C ILE A 277 -20.81 5.98 -5.60
N LYS A 278 -20.39 4.72 -5.51
CA LYS A 278 -20.62 3.87 -4.34
C LYS A 278 -19.59 4.11 -3.25
N ALA A 279 -20.00 3.89 -2.00
CA ALA A 279 -19.12 4.00 -0.83
C ALA A 279 -17.92 3.06 -0.95
N SER A 280 -16.73 3.59 -0.68
CA SER A 280 -15.49 2.81 -0.65
C SER A 280 -15.22 2.35 0.78
N LYS A 281 -14.64 1.15 0.92
CA LYS A 281 -13.99 0.76 2.18
C LYS A 281 -12.68 1.52 2.35
N ILE A 282 -12.23 1.70 3.59
CA ILE A 282 -10.94 2.29 3.91
C ILE A 282 -10.07 1.28 4.60
N HIS A 283 -8.80 1.24 4.22
CA HIS A 283 -7.79 0.47 4.91
C HIS A 283 -6.64 1.38 5.34
N LEU A 284 -6.17 1.21 6.57
CA LEU A 284 -4.83 1.66 6.93
C LEU A 284 -3.82 0.76 6.21
N MET A 285 -2.78 1.37 5.64
CA MET A 285 -1.76 0.64 4.88
C MET A 285 -0.76 -0.11 5.76
N ASP A 286 -0.99 -0.14 7.08
CA ASP A 286 -0.24 -0.91 8.06
C ASP A 286 -1.13 -1.31 9.24
N THR A 287 -1.18 -2.60 9.55
CA THR A 287 -2.00 -3.14 10.66
C THR A 287 -1.40 -2.84 12.04
N GLY A 288 -0.09 -2.60 12.13
CA GLY A 288 0.55 -2.13 13.36
C GLY A 288 0.05 -0.73 13.74
N CYS A 289 -0.05 0.19 12.78
CA CYS A 289 -0.71 1.47 12.97
C CYS A 289 -2.18 1.32 13.41
N ALA A 290 -2.94 0.44 12.76
CA ALA A 290 -4.35 0.20 13.09
C ALA A 290 -4.54 -0.27 14.54
N THR A 291 -3.79 -1.31 14.94
CA THR A 291 -3.85 -1.86 16.30
C THR A 291 -3.34 -0.87 17.36
N ALA A 292 -2.32 -0.06 17.03
CA ALA A 292 -1.82 0.98 17.93
C ALA A 292 -2.88 2.06 18.23
N ILE A 293 -3.59 2.54 17.20
CA ILE A 293 -4.72 3.47 17.32
C ILE A 293 -5.84 2.87 18.18
N ARG A 294 -6.14 1.59 17.95
CA ARG A 294 -7.24 0.86 18.60
C ARG A 294 -6.92 0.38 20.01
N ASN A 295 -5.69 0.61 20.50
CA ASN A 295 -5.23 0.09 21.79
C ASN A 295 -5.26 -1.45 21.87
N GLU A 296 -5.04 -2.12 20.73
CA GLU A 296 -5.09 -3.57 20.62
C GLU A 296 -3.69 -4.19 20.60
N THR A 297 -3.53 -5.35 21.24
CA THR A 297 -2.32 -6.17 21.19
C THR A 297 -2.68 -7.61 20.82
N ALA A 298 -1.70 -8.51 20.73
CA ALA A 298 -1.99 -9.92 20.49
C ALA A 298 -2.96 -10.52 21.53
N VAL A 299 -2.92 -10.04 22.78
CA VAL A 299 -3.83 -10.46 23.85
C VAL A 299 -5.28 -10.03 23.57
N SER A 300 -5.48 -8.88 22.92
CA SER A 300 -6.81 -8.41 22.51
C SER A 300 -7.50 -9.35 21.51
N PHE A 301 -6.74 -10.25 20.87
CA PHE A 301 -7.23 -11.19 19.87
C PHE A 301 -7.11 -12.66 20.31
N ALA A 302 -6.98 -12.89 21.62
CA ALA A 302 -7.02 -14.22 22.20
C ALA A 302 -8.29 -14.97 21.75
N PRO A 303 -8.31 -16.32 21.73
CA PRO A 303 -9.46 -17.09 21.26
C PRO A 303 -10.79 -16.79 21.99
N SER A 304 -10.72 -16.25 23.21
CA SER A 304 -11.88 -15.84 24.01
C SER A 304 -12.36 -14.41 23.76
N ALA A 305 -11.67 -13.63 22.92
CA ALA A 305 -11.99 -12.24 22.63
C ALA A 305 -13.05 -12.09 21.52
N ASP A 306 -13.53 -10.86 21.30
CA ASP A 306 -14.46 -10.54 20.21
C ASP A 306 -13.80 -10.82 18.83
N PRO A 307 -14.34 -11.77 18.04
CA PRO A 307 -13.77 -12.12 16.75
C PRO A 307 -13.90 -11.01 15.70
N THR A 308 -14.82 -10.05 15.90
CA THR A 308 -15.11 -8.98 14.95
C THR A 308 -13.92 -8.03 14.80
N ALA A 309 -13.27 -7.68 15.91
CA ALA A 309 -12.10 -6.81 15.92
C ALA A 309 -10.94 -7.42 15.12
N LEU A 310 -10.69 -8.72 15.29
CA LEU A 310 -9.67 -9.43 14.51
C LEU A 310 -10.03 -9.53 13.02
N GLY A 311 -11.33 -9.68 12.69
CA GLY A 311 -11.80 -9.72 11.30
C GLY A 311 -11.39 -8.48 10.50
N ALA A 312 -11.62 -7.28 11.04
CA ALA A 312 -11.26 -6.03 10.36
C ALA A 312 -9.73 -5.86 10.16
N ILE A 313 -8.93 -6.31 11.15
CA ILE A 313 -7.47 -6.32 11.04
C ILE A 313 -6.99 -7.35 10.01
N LEU A 314 -7.59 -8.54 9.98
CA LEU A 314 -7.28 -9.59 9.01
C LEU A 314 -7.61 -9.15 7.58
N GLU A 315 -8.79 -8.56 7.36
CA GLU A 315 -9.17 -7.99 6.05
C GLU A 315 -8.19 -6.90 5.62
N THR A 316 -7.83 -5.99 6.53
CA THR A 316 -6.85 -4.94 6.25
C THR A 316 -5.48 -5.52 5.92
N PHE A 317 -5.02 -6.54 6.65
CA PHE A 317 -3.76 -7.22 6.37
C PHE A 317 -3.77 -7.84 4.97
N VAL A 318 -4.80 -8.62 4.65
CA VAL A 318 -4.94 -9.28 3.34
C VAL A 318 -5.00 -8.26 2.20
N PHE A 319 -5.78 -7.17 2.37
CA PHE A 319 -5.83 -6.08 1.41
C PHE A 319 -4.44 -5.47 1.17
N VAL A 320 -3.71 -5.16 2.24
CA VAL A 320 -2.37 -4.57 2.14
C VAL A 320 -1.38 -5.52 1.48
N GLU A 321 -1.43 -6.81 1.77
CA GLU A 321 -0.55 -7.80 1.11
C GLU A 321 -0.88 -7.99 -0.37
N LEU A 322 -2.17 -8.03 -0.73
CA LEU A 322 -2.60 -8.03 -2.13
C LEU A 322 -2.13 -6.75 -2.84
N ASP A 323 -2.32 -5.59 -2.22
CA ASP A 323 -1.93 -4.29 -2.76
C ASP A 323 -0.42 -4.20 -3.05
N LYS A 324 0.41 -4.67 -2.11
CA LYS A 324 1.87 -4.78 -2.28
C LYS A 324 2.26 -5.75 -3.40
N SER A 325 1.43 -6.75 -3.69
CA SER A 325 1.66 -7.75 -4.76
C SER A 325 1.25 -7.27 -6.15
N LEU A 326 0.27 -6.37 -6.28
CA LEU A 326 -0.23 -5.88 -7.58
C LEU A 326 0.87 -5.45 -8.55
N PRO A 327 1.91 -4.70 -8.13
CA PRO A 327 2.93 -4.27 -9.08
C PRO A 327 4.01 -5.33 -9.37
N LEU A 328 3.84 -6.56 -8.84
CA LEU A 328 4.76 -7.69 -8.98
C LEU A 328 4.19 -8.82 -9.84
N VAL A 329 2.87 -8.84 -10.04
CA VAL A 329 2.16 -9.79 -10.89
C VAL A 329 2.12 -9.30 -12.34
N ASN A 330 1.85 -10.21 -13.28
CA ASN A 330 1.97 -9.93 -14.72
C ASN A 330 0.82 -9.09 -15.28
N ASP A 331 -0.41 -9.37 -14.85
CA ASP A 331 -1.60 -8.67 -15.32
C ASP A 331 -1.89 -7.42 -14.47
N SER A 332 -2.56 -6.43 -15.07
CA SER A 332 -3.01 -5.23 -14.38
C SER A 332 -4.26 -5.52 -13.53
N TRP A 333 -4.05 -6.00 -12.31
CA TRP A 333 -5.11 -6.26 -11.35
C TRP A 333 -5.50 -4.98 -10.60
N GLU A 334 -6.79 -4.81 -10.35
CA GLU A 334 -7.37 -3.76 -9.52
C GLU A 334 -8.21 -4.36 -8.40
N LEU A 335 -8.18 -3.74 -7.22
CA LEU A 335 -8.90 -4.23 -6.04
C LEU A 335 -10.21 -3.46 -5.82
N TYR A 336 -11.25 -4.17 -5.46
CA TYR A 336 -12.58 -3.69 -5.15
C TYR A 336 -13.19 -4.42 -3.95
N HIS A 337 -14.30 -3.95 -3.40
CA HIS A 337 -15.19 -4.74 -2.54
C HIS A 337 -16.56 -4.86 -3.19
N TRP A 338 -17.43 -5.71 -2.67
CA TRP A 338 -18.83 -5.67 -3.10
C TRP A 338 -19.77 -5.87 -1.93
N ARG A 339 -20.77 -4.99 -1.82
CA ARG A 339 -21.88 -5.13 -0.88
C ARG A 339 -23.21 -4.86 -1.56
N ARG A 340 -24.23 -5.68 -1.25
CA ARG A 340 -25.62 -5.49 -1.64
C ARG A 340 -26.54 -6.08 -0.58
N LYS A 341 -27.23 -5.21 0.17
CA LYS A 341 -28.03 -5.63 1.34
C LYS A 341 -27.15 -6.43 2.31
N ASP A 342 -27.54 -7.65 2.65
CA ASP A 342 -26.83 -8.55 3.57
C ASP A 342 -25.82 -9.46 2.87
N HIS A 343 -25.44 -9.16 1.63
CA HIS A 343 -24.44 -9.93 0.88
C HIS A 343 -23.21 -9.09 0.63
N GLU A 344 -22.06 -9.68 0.92
CA GLU A 344 -20.77 -9.02 0.86
C GLU A 344 -19.71 -9.97 0.33
N VAL A 345 -18.80 -9.44 -0.48
CA VAL A 345 -17.51 -10.06 -0.80
C VAL A 345 -16.46 -9.05 -0.36
N ASP A 346 -15.63 -9.42 0.60
CA ASP A 346 -14.74 -8.49 1.28
C ASP A 346 -13.77 -7.80 0.32
N ILE A 347 -13.07 -8.59 -0.52
CA ILE A 347 -12.15 -8.10 -1.54
C ILE A 347 -12.36 -8.84 -2.86
N ILE A 348 -12.31 -8.11 -3.96
CA ILE A 348 -12.39 -8.58 -5.34
C ILE A 348 -11.18 -8.03 -6.06
N ALA A 349 -10.30 -8.88 -6.57
CA ALA A 349 -9.32 -8.48 -7.58
C ALA A 349 -9.94 -8.70 -8.97
N GLU A 350 -9.88 -7.71 -9.84
CA GLU A 350 -10.32 -7.80 -11.24
C GLU A 350 -9.15 -7.51 -12.19
N ALA A 351 -9.02 -8.34 -13.21
CA ALA A 351 -8.08 -8.18 -14.31
C ALA A 351 -8.81 -8.14 -15.66
N PRO A 352 -8.14 -7.66 -16.74
CA PRO A 352 -8.69 -7.70 -18.09
C PRO A 352 -9.18 -9.10 -18.51
N GLY A 353 -10.17 -9.14 -19.40
CA GLY A 353 -10.74 -10.39 -19.90
C GLY A 353 -11.78 -11.03 -18.96
N ASN A 354 -12.47 -10.23 -18.15
CA ASN A 354 -13.49 -10.67 -17.20
C ASN A 354 -12.99 -11.74 -16.23
N ARG A 355 -11.82 -11.51 -15.63
CA ARG A 355 -11.20 -12.43 -14.66
C ARG A 355 -11.24 -11.83 -13.26
N LEU A 356 -11.69 -12.63 -12.30
CA LEU A 356 -11.80 -12.23 -10.89
C LEU A 356 -11.04 -13.17 -9.95
N ALA A 357 -10.50 -12.62 -8.87
CA ALA A 357 -10.19 -13.37 -7.67
C ALA A 357 -11.04 -12.78 -6.53
N LEU A 358 -11.90 -13.60 -5.93
CA LEU A 358 -12.75 -13.17 -4.82
C LEU A 358 -12.10 -13.64 -3.51
N PHE A 359 -12.11 -12.80 -2.49
CA PHE A 359 -11.54 -13.09 -1.18
C PHE A 359 -12.57 -12.77 -0.09
N GLU A 360 -12.77 -13.73 0.80
CA GLU A 360 -13.53 -13.59 2.04
C GLU A 360 -12.60 -13.90 3.22
N MET A 361 -12.65 -13.10 4.28
CA MET A 361 -11.76 -13.26 5.43
C MET A 361 -12.44 -13.95 6.60
N LYS A 362 -11.81 -15.00 7.11
CA LYS A 362 -12.29 -15.78 8.25
C LYS A 362 -11.27 -15.81 9.38
N ALA A 363 -11.59 -15.14 10.48
CA ALA A 363 -10.77 -15.16 11.68
C ALA A 363 -10.83 -16.51 12.46
N SER A 364 -11.29 -17.62 11.88
CA SER A 364 -11.27 -18.97 12.48
C SER A 364 -10.16 -19.85 11.89
N THR A 365 -9.83 -20.94 12.58
CA THR A 365 -8.88 -21.97 12.13
C THR A 365 -9.56 -23.08 11.32
N THR A 366 -10.87 -23.00 11.12
CA THR A 366 -11.69 -23.94 10.35
C THR A 366 -12.50 -23.17 9.31
N VAL A 367 -12.82 -23.84 8.20
CA VAL A 367 -13.63 -23.31 7.10
C VAL A 367 -14.70 -24.33 6.72
N SER A 368 -15.86 -23.84 6.32
CA SER A 368 -17.03 -24.61 5.91
C SER A 368 -17.48 -24.21 4.50
N ALA A 369 -18.29 -25.05 3.85
CA ALA A 369 -18.82 -24.73 2.53
C ALA A 369 -19.69 -23.45 2.52
N SER A 370 -20.36 -23.13 3.64
CA SER A 370 -21.16 -21.91 3.77
C SER A 370 -20.34 -20.62 3.72
N ASP A 371 -19.05 -20.66 4.03
CA ASP A 371 -18.18 -19.49 3.96
C ASP A 371 -17.95 -19.02 2.50
N PHE A 372 -18.28 -19.83 1.50
CA PHE A 372 -18.24 -19.46 0.08
C PHE A 372 -19.57 -18.93 -0.45
N ALA A 373 -20.65 -18.93 0.35
CA ALA A 373 -22.01 -18.71 -0.14
C ALA A 373 -22.26 -17.31 -0.72
N HIS A 374 -21.52 -16.30 -0.27
CA HIS A 374 -21.60 -14.95 -0.84
C HIS A 374 -20.90 -14.86 -2.19
N MET A 375 -19.70 -15.44 -2.31
CA MET A 375 -18.94 -15.51 -3.55
C MET A 375 -19.65 -16.34 -4.63
N ASP A 376 -20.26 -17.46 -4.24
CA ASP A 376 -21.08 -18.29 -5.13
C ASP A 376 -22.27 -17.48 -5.69
N ARG A 377 -22.96 -16.72 -4.82
CA ARG A 377 -24.05 -15.81 -5.24
C ARG A 377 -23.55 -14.67 -6.13
N PHE A 378 -22.36 -14.15 -5.86
CA PHE A 378 -21.76 -13.09 -6.64
C PHE A 378 -21.43 -13.57 -8.07
N PHE A 379 -20.80 -14.74 -8.22
CA PHE A 379 -20.57 -15.36 -9.53
C PHE A 379 -21.87 -15.78 -10.22
N ALA A 380 -22.90 -16.22 -9.50
CA ALA A 380 -24.18 -16.57 -10.11
C ALA A 380 -25.02 -15.35 -10.56
N GLY A 381 -24.70 -14.15 -10.05
CA GLY A 381 -25.47 -12.94 -10.31
C GLY A 381 -24.63 -11.83 -10.93
N PRO A 382 -24.17 -10.84 -10.15
CA PRO A 382 -23.45 -9.67 -10.65
C PRO A 382 -22.26 -9.99 -11.57
N ALA A 383 -21.57 -11.10 -11.34
CA ALA A 383 -20.37 -11.53 -12.06
C ALA A 383 -20.59 -12.81 -12.90
N SER A 384 -21.82 -13.06 -13.38
CA SER A 384 -22.17 -14.22 -14.22
C SER A 384 -21.38 -14.36 -15.53
N GLY A 385 -20.86 -13.25 -16.07
CA GLY A 385 -19.98 -13.25 -17.24
C GLY A 385 -18.48 -13.38 -16.93
N TYR A 386 -18.11 -13.64 -15.67
CA TYR A 386 -16.72 -13.63 -15.22
C TYR A 386 -16.17 -15.03 -14.87
N THR A 387 -14.90 -15.21 -15.18
CA THR A 387 -14.09 -16.39 -14.80
C THR A 387 -13.20 -16.05 -13.60
N GLY A 388 -12.51 -17.02 -12.99
CA GLY A 388 -11.74 -16.76 -11.78
C GLY A 388 -11.84 -17.79 -10.65
N THR A 389 -11.38 -17.40 -9.47
CA THR A 389 -11.37 -18.28 -8.27
C THR A 389 -11.91 -17.54 -7.05
N ALA A 390 -12.64 -18.24 -6.19
CA ALA A 390 -13.12 -17.79 -4.90
C ALA A 390 -12.22 -18.37 -3.79
N PHE A 391 -11.70 -17.47 -2.95
CA PHE A 391 -10.78 -17.78 -1.88
C PHE A 391 -11.39 -17.40 -0.53
N VAL A 392 -11.39 -18.34 0.42
CA VAL A 392 -11.61 -18.02 1.83
C VAL A 392 -10.25 -17.98 2.51
N VAL A 393 -9.78 -16.80 2.91
CA VAL A 393 -8.53 -16.63 3.65
C VAL A 393 -8.81 -16.84 5.13
N TYR A 394 -8.17 -17.82 5.75
CA TYR A 394 -8.44 -18.21 7.13
C TYR A 394 -7.18 -18.42 7.97
N LEU A 395 -7.35 -18.55 9.30
CA LEU A 395 -6.25 -18.67 10.25
C LEU A 395 -5.81 -20.11 10.55
N GLY A 396 -6.18 -21.09 9.71
CA GLY A 396 -5.63 -22.44 9.77
C GLY A 396 -4.42 -22.63 8.86
N ASP A 397 -3.94 -23.86 8.76
CA ASP A 397 -2.60 -24.18 8.22
C ASP A 397 -2.62 -24.99 6.91
N ARG A 398 -3.80 -25.24 6.33
CA ARG A 398 -3.96 -26.11 5.17
C ARG A 398 -4.56 -25.39 3.97
N LEU A 399 -4.05 -25.71 2.79
CA LEU A 399 -4.74 -25.42 1.54
C LEU A 399 -5.80 -26.49 1.30
N LEU A 400 -7.07 -26.09 1.22
CA LEU A 400 -8.20 -27.03 1.11
C LEU A 400 -9.07 -26.71 -0.10
N PRO A 401 -9.33 -27.67 -1.01
CA PRO A 401 -10.30 -27.49 -2.09
C PRO A 401 -11.73 -27.63 -1.56
N PHE A 402 -12.62 -26.72 -1.97
CA PHE A 402 -14.05 -26.72 -1.61
C PHE A 402 -14.97 -26.91 -2.83
N GLY A 403 -14.44 -27.53 -3.89
CA GLY A 403 -15.12 -27.76 -5.16
C GLY A 403 -14.58 -26.87 -6.29
N PRO A 404 -15.29 -26.81 -7.43
CA PRO A 404 -14.86 -26.03 -8.58
C PRO A 404 -14.63 -24.57 -8.21
N ARG A 405 -13.46 -24.02 -8.59
CA ARG A 405 -13.09 -22.60 -8.39
C ARG A 405 -13.08 -22.14 -6.92
N LYS A 406 -13.09 -23.04 -5.93
CA LYS A 406 -13.18 -22.70 -4.50
C LYS A 406 -12.03 -23.29 -3.70
N ILE A 407 -11.26 -22.42 -3.05
CA ILE A 407 -10.12 -22.83 -2.22
C ILE A 407 -10.16 -22.09 -0.88
N ALA A 408 -9.97 -22.79 0.23
CA ALA A 408 -9.61 -22.15 1.49
C ALA A 408 -8.09 -21.98 1.54
N LEU A 409 -7.64 -20.74 1.71
CA LEU A 409 -6.25 -20.35 1.76
C LEU A 409 -5.82 -20.11 3.22
N PRO A 410 -4.81 -20.83 3.74
CA PRO A 410 -4.20 -20.43 4.99
C PRO A 410 -3.54 -19.07 4.79
N LEU A 411 -3.54 -18.21 5.82
CA LEU A 411 -2.96 -16.86 5.72
C LEU A 411 -1.49 -16.90 5.24
N SER A 412 -0.78 -17.99 5.55
CA SER A 412 0.61 -18.17 5.12
C SER A 412 0.85 -18.21 3.62
N ILE A 413 -0.19 -18.30 2.78
CA ILE A 413 -0.04 -18.21 1.33
C ILE A 413 0.70 -16.92 0.91
N PHE A 414 0.55 -15.82 1.64
CA PHE A 414 1.20 -14.53 1.36
C PHE A 414 2.73 -14.55 1.59
N TRP A 415 3.26 -15.59 2.24
CA TRP A 415 4.70 -15.79 2.44
C TRP A 415 5.16 -17.23 2.15
N SER A 416 4.42 -17.96 1.31
CA SER A 416 4.73 -19.36 0.96
C SER A 416 5.53 -19.52 -0.34
N TYR A 417 5.76 -18.45 -1.10
CA TYR A 417 6.52 -18.47 -2.35
C TYR A 417 8.04 -18.47 -2.05
N ARG A 418 8.80 -19.38 -2.67
CA ARG A 418 10.24 -19.61 -2.36
C ARG A 418 11.14 -19.44 -3.57
#